data_AF-A0A2D7IRY4-F1
#
_entry.id   AF-A0A2D7IRY4-F1
#
_cell.length_a   1.000
_cell.length_b   1.000
_cell.length_c   1.000
_cell.angle_alpha   90.00
_cell.angle_beta   90.00
_cell.angle_gamma   90.00
#
_symmetry.space_group_name_H-M   'P 1'
#
loop_
_entity.id
_entity.type
_entity.pdbx_description
1 polymer ?
#
loop_
_entity_poly.entity_id
_entity_poly.type
_entity_poly.pdbx_seq_one_letter_code
_entity_poly.pdbx_strand_id
1 'polypeptide(L)'
;MNKLEKKSSIIMSVFGIGLILNLLLIQFFNIGLKSNIFTLIYCVLFVLMTIQFKSIIRKKYVMIPLFILIIQTSYSLITTYILKL
;
A
#
# COMPACT_ATOMS: atom_id res chain seq x y z
N MET A 1 -3.77 -24.35 -0.11
CA MET A 1 -3.79 -22.96 0.41
C MET A 1 -4.56 -22.98 1.70
N ASN A 2 -3.91 -22.67 2.82
CA ASN A 2 -4.56 -22.76 4.12
C ASN A 2 -5.64 -21.68 4.25
N LYS A 3 -6.72 -21.96 4.99
CA LYS A 3 -7.80 -20.97 5.22
C LYS A 3 -7.25 -19.64 5.77
N LEU A 4 -6.16 -19.71 6.55
CA LEU A 4 -5.44 -18.55 7.09
C LEU A 4 -4.73 -17.71 6.01
N GLU A 5 -4.03 -18.33 5.06
CA GLU A 5 -3.42 -17.62 3.91
C GLU A 5 -4.47 -16.85 3.11
N LYS A 6 -5.63 -17.47 2.89
CA LYS A 6 -6.71 -16.87 2.10
C LYS A 6 -7.31 -15.65 2.82
N LYS A 7 -7.54 -15.75 4.13
CA LYS A 7 -8.01 -14.61 4.95
C LYS A 7 -6.98 -13.49 5.02
N SER A 8 -5.72 -13.83 5.30
CA SER A 8 -4.61 -12.86 5.36
C SER A 8 -4.48 -12.08 4.06
N SER A 9 -4.47 -12.77 2.91
CA SER A 9 -4.37 -12.13 1.60
C SER A 9 -5.51 -11.15 1.30
N ILE A 10 -6.73 -11.45 1.75
CA ILE A 10 -7.89 -10.56 1.57
C ILE A 10 -7.75 -9.33 2.47
N ILE A 11 -7.44 -9.53 3.75
CA ILE A 11 -7.24 -8.42 4.72
C ILE A 11 -6.16 -7.47 4.20
N MET A 12 -5.05 -8.02 3.71
CA MET A 12 -3.95 -7.23 3.15
C MET A 12 -4.37 -6.39 1.95
N SER A 13 -5.15 -6.99 1.04
CA SER A 13 -5.67 -6.28 -0.13
C SER A 13 -6.60 -5.13 0.26
N VAL A 14 -7.51 -5.35 1.22
CA VAL A 14 -8.45 -4.33 1.70
C VAL A 14 -7.70 -3.19 2.38
N PHE A 15 -6.72 -3.52 3.23
CA PHE A 15 -5.89 -2.52 3.90
C PHE A 15 -5.08 -1.68 2.91
N GLY A 16 -4.52 -2.32 1.88
CA GLY A 16 -3.80 -1.64 0.80
C GLY A 16 -4.67 -0.68 0.01
N ILE A 17 -5.90 -1.07 -0.33
CA ILE A 17 -6.87 -0.20 -1.02
C ILE A 17 -7.26 1.00 -0.14
N GLY A 18 -7.49 0.77 1.16
CA GLY A 18 -7.79 1.85 2.11
C GLY A 18 -6.65 2.85 2.22
N LEU A 19 -5.40 2.38 2.21
CA LEU A 19 -4.20 3.23 2.19
C LEU A 19 -4.10 4.08 0.92
N ILE A 20 -4.32 3.47 -0.25
CA ILE A 20 -4.31 4.19 -1.54
C ILE A 20 -5.37 5.30 -1.55
N LEU A 21 -6.58 5.00 -1.09
CA LEU A 21 -7.66 5.99 -0.98
C LEU A 21 -7.26 7.13 -0.05
N ASN A 22 -6.75 6.82 1.14
CA ASN A 22 -6.31 7.85 2.09
C ASN A 22 -5.21 8.75 1.50
N LEU A 23 -4.24 8.14 0.81
CA LEU A 23 -3.15 8.87 0.16
C LEU A 23 -3.64 9.73 -1.02
N LEU A 24 -4.64 9.26 -1.78
CA LEU A 24 -5.30 10.04 -2.84
C LEU A 24 -6.06 11.24 -2.28
N LEU A 25 -6.79 11.06 -1.17
CA LEU A 25 -7.47 12.16 -0.48
C LEU A 25 -6.47 13.22 -0.02
N ILE A 26 -5.32 12.81 0.50
CA ILE A 26 -4.25 13.75 0.90
C ILE A 26 -3.67 14.47 -0.33
N GLN A 27 -3.38 13.76 -1.42
CA GLN A 27 -2.79 14.37 -2.62
C GLN A 27 -3.72 15.34 -3.33
N PHE A 28 -5.00 14.98 -3.52
CA PHE A 28 -5.93 15.77 -4.32
C PHE A 28 -6.75 16.77 -3.52
N PHE A 29 -7.13 16.42 -2.28
CA PHE A 29 -8.01 17.25 -1.46
C PHE A 29 -7.27 17.93 -0.31
N ASN A 30 -6.01 17.58 -0.03
CA ASN A 30 -5.25 18.02 1.15
C ASN A 30 -6.00 17.77 2.49
N ILE A 31 -7.04 16.93 2.42
CA ILE A 31 -7.93 16.54 3.51
C ILE A 31 -7.63 15.07 3.77
N GLY A 32 -6.79 14.82 4.77
CA GLY A 32 -6.44 13.46 5.17
C GLY A 32 -5.33 13.42 6.21
N LEU A 33 -5.13 12.24 6.81
CA LEU A 33 -4.13 12.04 7.84
C LEU A 33 -2.74 11.91 7.19
N LYS A 34 -1.96 13.00 7.22
CA LYS A 34 -0.50 13.00 6.95
C LYS A 34 0.19 12.13 8.02
N SER A 35 0.10 10.82 7.86
CA SER A 35 0.64 9.86 8.80
C SER A 35 1.42 8.82 8.02
N ASN A 36 2.66 9.19 7.70
CA ASN A 36 3.66 8.32 7.06
C ASN A 36 3.83 6.98 7.81
N ILE A 37 3.53 6.98 9.11
CA ILE A 37 3.52 5.80 9.99
C ILE A 37 2.59 4.70 9.48
N PHE A 38 1.39 5.01 8.95
CA PHE A 38 0.47 3.96 8.46
C PHE A 38 1.02 3.27 7.22
N THR A 39 1.61 4.03 6.30
CA THR A 39 2.26 3.49 5.10
C THR A 39 3.45 2.60 5.46
N LEU A 40 4.23 3.02 6.46
CA LEU A 40 5.38 2.27 6.97
C LEU A 40 4.95 0.95 7.63
N ILE A 41 3.94 0.99 8.51
CA ILE A 41 3.37 -0.19 9.17
C ILE A 41 2.84 -1.18 8.13
N TYR A 42 2.13 -0.69 7.12
CA TYR A 42 1.62 -1.54 6.03
C TYR A 42 2.76 -2.17 5.23
N CYS A 43 3.82 -1.41 4.93
CA CYS A 43 4.98 -1.93 4.20
C CYS A 43 5.70 -3.03 4.99
N VAL A 44 5.90 -2.82 6.29
CA VAL A 44 6.51 -3.84 7.19
C VAL A 44 5.63 -5.09 7.27
N LEU A 45 4.32 -4.94 7.48
CA LEU A 45 3.38 -6.07 7.49
C LEU A 45 3.39 -6.81 6.14
N PHE A 46 3.52 -6.07 5.03
CA PHE A 46 3.59 -6.64 3.69
C PHE A 46 4.84 -7.49 3.50
N VAL A 47 6.00 -6.97 3.88
CA VAL A 47 7.27 -7.71 3.83
C VAL A 47 7.20 -8.96 4.70
N LEU A 48 6.66 -8.86 5.92
CA LEU A 48 6.50 -10.02 6.81
C LEU A 48 5.61 -11.11 6.19
N MET A 49 4.45 -10.71 5.66
CA MET A 49 3.50 -11.63 5.04
C MET A 49 4.04 -12.26 3.76
N THR A 50 4.84 -11.53 2.99
CA THR A 50 5.45 -12.05 1.75
C THR A 50 6.58 -13.03 2.02
N ILE A 51 7.35 -12.84 3.09
CA ILE A 51 8.34 -13.81 3.57
C ILE A 51 7.64 -15.08 4.07
N GLN A 52 6.58 -14.92 4.87
CA GLN A 52 5.87 -16.04 5.49
C GLN A 52 5.03 -16.84 4.47
N PHE A 53 4.49 -16.17 3.45
CA PHE A 53 3.64 -16.78 2.44
C PHE A 53 4.06 -16.32 1.04
N LYS A 54 5.08 -16.98 0.48
CA LYS A 54 5.51 -16.76 -0.92
C LYS A 54 4.37 -16.90 -1.95
N SER A 55 3.32 -17.65 -1.60
CA SER A 55 2.11 -17.85 -2.41
C SER A 55 1.27 -16.58 -2.58
N ILE A 56 1.37 -15.60 -1.66
CA ILE A 56 0.58 -14.38 -1.65
C ILE A 56 1.01 -13.40 -2.75
N ILE A 57 2.32 -13.28 -3.00
CA ILE A 57 2.86 -12.42 -4.08
C ILE A 57 2.35 -12.86 -5.44
N ARG A 58 2.13 -14.17 -5.61
CA ARG A 58 1.67 -14.75 -6.88
C ARG A 58 0.22 -14.36 -7.21
N LYS A 59 -0.50 -13.72 -6.28
CA LYS A 59 -1.87 -13.25 -6.49
C LYS A 59 -1.91 -11.80 -6.96
N LYS A 60 -2.48 -11.60 -8.16
CA LYS A 60 -2.69 -10.28 -8.78
C LYS A 60 -3.32 -9.27 -7.82
N TYR A 61 -4.33 -9.66 -7.04
CA TYR A 61 -5.04 -8.76 -6.11
C TYR A 61 -4.17 -8.14 -5.02
N VAL A 62 -3.07 -8.80 -4.62
CA VAL A 62 -2.16 -8.27 -3.60
C VAL A 62 -1.04 -7.46 -4.24
N MET A 63 -0.66 -7.82 -5.48
CA MET A 63 0.38 -7.13 -6.23
C MET A 63 -0.08 -5.78 -6.80
N ILE A 64 -1.34 -5.68 -7.25
CA ILE A 64 -1.95 -4.46 -7.79
C ILE A 64 -1.88 -3.27 -6.80
N PRO A 65 -2.39 -3.37 -5.56
CA PRO A 65 -2.35 -2.26 -4.62
C PRO A 65 -0.91 -1.86 -4.27
N LEU A 66 0.03 -2.80 -4.30
CA LEU A 66 1.43 -2.49 -4.05
C LEU A 66 2.06 -1.69 -5.20
N PHE A 67 1.78 -2.05 -6.44
CA PHE A 67 2.22 -1.29 -7.61
C PHE A 67 1.64 0.13 -7.61
N ILE A 68 0.36 0.27 -7.27
CA ILE A 68 -0.28 1.59 -7.15
C ILE A 68 0.40 2.42 -6.06
N LEU A 69 0.67 1.84 -4.89
CA LEU A 69 1.41 2.52 -3.81
C LEU A 69 2.80 2.99 -4.26
N ILE A 70 3.55 2.16 -4.99
CA ILE A 70 4.87 2.55 -5.51
C ILE A 70 4.75 3.73 -6.48
N ILE A 71 3.84 3.65 -7.45
CA ILE A 71 3.61 4.74 -8.43
C ILE A 71 3.22 6.02 -7.70
N GLN A 72 2.33 5.93 -6.72
CA GLN A 72 1.85 7.07 -5.95
C GLN A 72 2.95 7.71 -5.08
N THR A 73 3.80 6.88 -4.47
CA THR A 73 4.95 7.36 -3.68
C THR A 73 5.98 8.03 -4.58
N SER A 74 6.27 7.45 -5.74
CA SER A 74 7.13 8.06 -6.76
C SER A 74 6.57 9.39 -7.27
N TYR A 75 5.25 9.46 -7.51
CA TYR A 75 4.60 10.72 -7.87
C TYR A 75 4.76 11.76 -6.76
N SER A 76 4.49 11.39 -5.50
CA SER A 76 4.69 12.28 -4.34
C SER A 76 6.14 12.79 -4.22
N LEU A 77 7.13 11.92 -4.44
CA LEU A 77 8.54 12.26 -4.41
C LEU A 77 8.88 13.24 -5.55
N ILE A 78 8.44 12.94 -6.77
CA ILE A 78 8.64 13.80 -7.93
C ILE A 78 7.99 15.17 -7.71
N THR A 79 6.73 15.21 -7.25
CA THR A 79 6.06 16.47 -6.95
C THR A 79 6.81 17.25 -5.88
N THR A 80 7.31 16.60 -4.82
CA THR A 80 8.01 17.30 -3.73
C THR A 80 9.43 17.77 -4.11
N TYR A 81 10.15 17.00 -4.92
CA TYR A 81 11.55 17.30 -5.28
C TYR A 81 11.70 18.13 -6.56
N ILE A 82 10.84 17.92 -7.56
CA ILE A 82 10.90 18.61 -8.86
C ILE A 82 9.96 19.82 -8.88
N LEU A 83 8.75 19.68 -8.36
CA LEU A 83 7.80 20.77 -8.22
C LEU A 83 7.98 21.41 -6.82
N LYS A 84 9.02 22.22 -6.66
CA LYS A 84 9.20 23.04 -5.46
C LYS A 84 8.10 24.11 -5.42
N LEU A 85 6.87 23.73 -5.08
CA LEU A 85 5.72 24.59 -4.80
C LEU A 85 5.58 24.76 -3.29
#